data_AF-A0A1H3S1E4-F1
#
_entry.id   AF-A0A1H3S1E4-F1
#
_cell.length_a   1.000
_cell.length_b   1.000
_cell.length_c   1.000
_cell.angle_alpha   90.00
_cell.angle_beta   90.00
_cell.angle_gamma   90.00
#
_symmetry.space_group_name_H-M   'P 1'
#
loop_
_entity.id
_entity.type
_entity.pdbx_description
1 polymer ?
#
loop_
_entity_poly.entity_id
_entity_poly.type
_entity_poly.pdbx_seq_one_letter_code
_entity_poly.pdbx_strand_id
1 'polypeptide(L)'
;MLQYFNLHMRTAQMLVEAQGVINMRMMGMAGLVPSHADEGLRMVAEKHTVFMESALAGTGALLAGKTPAQAYGLALTPIGRTTHANSKRLTAPS
;
A
#
# COMPACT_ATOMS: atom_id res chain seq x y z
N MET A 1 0.16 -7.35 -34.38
CA MET A 1 1.47 -6.65 -34.28
C MET A 1 1.36 -5.25 -33.68
N LEU A 2 0.59 -4.32 -34.26
CA LEU A 2 0.47 -2.95 -33.74
C LEU A 2 -0.10 -2.84 -32.30
N GLN A 3 -1.05 -3.70 -31.92
CA GLN A 3 -1.62 -3.70 -30.55
C GLN A 3 -0.60 -4.08 -29.48
N TYR A 4 0.21 -5.11 -29.73
CA TYR A 4 1.29 -5.51 -28.81
C TYR A 4 2.34 -4.40 -28.67
N PHE A 5 2.71 -3.74 -29.77
CA PHE A 5 3.61 -2.59 -29.71
C PHE A 5 3.02 -1.44 -28.88
N ASN A 6 1.73 -1.12 -29.07
CA ASN A 6 1.06 -0.10 -28.28
C ASN A 6 1.02 -0.45 -26.78
N LEU A 7 0.74 -1.72 -26.45
CA LEU A 7 0.78 -2.22 -25.08
C LEU A 7 2.18 -2.08 -24.47
N HIS A 8 3.23 -2.49 -25.19
CA HIS A 8 4.61 -2.33 -24.71
C HIS A 8 4.99 -0.88 -24.46
N MET A 9 4.58 0.06 -25.33
CA MET A 9 4.83 1.48 -25.13
C MET A 9 4.09 2.03 -23.90
N ARG A 10 2.84 1.64 -23.68
CA ARG A 10 2.09 2.01 -22.46
C ARG A 10 2.73 1.44 -21.20
N THR A 11 3.19 0.19 -21.25
CA THR A 11 3.90 -0.44 -20.14
C THR A 11 5.21 0.28 -19.85
N ALA A 12 5.99 0.63 -20.88
CA ALA A 12 7.23 1.38 -20.72
C ALA A 12 6.98 2.77 -20.12
N GLN A 13 5.94 3.47 -20.56
CA GLN A 13 5.54 4.75 -19.96
C GLN A 13 5.18 4.60 -18.48
N MET A 14 4.34 3.62 -18.13
CA MET A 14 3.95 3.35 -16.75
C MET A 14 5.17 3.02 -15.87
N LEU A 15 6.15 2.26 -16.38
CA LEU A 15 7.39 1.96 -15.65
C LEU A 15 8.22 3.21 -15.36
N VAL A 16 8.32 4.14 -16.33
CA VAL A 16 9.01 5.42 -16.14
C VAL A 16 8.29 6.28 -15.08
N GLU A 17 6.96 6.37 -15.17
CA GLU A 17 6.14 7.08 -14.19
C GLU A 17 6.30 6.48 -12.77
N ALA A 18 6.28 5.15 -12.67
CA ALA A 18 6.47 4.43 -11.41
C ALA A 18 7.86 4.69 -10.81
N GLN A 19 8.93 4.67 -11.63
CA GLN A 19 10.28 4.99 -11.18
C GLN A 19 10.39 6.43 -10.66
N GLY A 20 9.70 7.37 -11.31
CA GLY A 20 9.60 8.75 -10.83
C GLY A 20 9.00 8.84 -9.42
N VAL A 21 7.88 8.15 -9.18
CA VAL A 21 7.24 8.10 -7.86
C VAL A 21 8.16 7.47 -6.80
N ILE A 22 8.87 6.39 -7.15
CA ILE A 22 9.85 5.75 -6.26
C ILE A 22 10.95 6.73 -5.90
N ASN A 23 11.54 7.41 -6.89
CA ASN A 23 12.60 8.39 -6.67
C ASN A 23 12.15 9.52 -5.75
N MET A 24 10.94 10.07 -5.97
CA MET A 24 10.38 11.11 -5.10
C MET A 24 10.23 10.66 -3.65
N ARG A 25 9.79 9.41 -3.42
CA ARG A 25 9.69 8.84 -2.07
C ARG A 25 11.06 8.63 -1.43
N MET A 26 12.03 8.15 -2.20
CA MET A 26 13.41 7.98 -1.73
C MET A 26 14.04 9.33 -1.36
N MET A 27 13.82 10.37 -2.17
CA MET A 27 14.26 11.74 -1.88
C MET A 27 13.60 12.29 -0.60
N GLY A 28 12.31 12.05 -0.40
CA GLY A 28 11.62 12.39 0.85
C GLY A 28 12.22 11.71 2.07
N MET A 29 12.51 10.40 1.99
CA MET A 29 13.16 9.64 3.07
C MET A 29 14.61 10.09 3.34
N ALA A 30 15.32 10.55 2.31
CA ALA A 30 16.68 11.10 2.42
C ALA A 30 16.69 12.57 2.91
N GLY A 31 15.52 13.19 3.12
CA GLY A 31 15.40 14.59 3.55
C GLY A 31 15.64 15.63 2.44
N LEU A 32 15.68 15.21 1.17
CA LEU A 32 15.94 16.08 0.01
C LEU A 32 14.70 16.86 -0.46
N VAL A 33 13.50 16.39 -0.11
CA VAL A 33 12.22 17.02 -0.43
C VAL A 33 11.39 17.05 0.87
N PRO A 34 10.61 18.13 1.12
CA PRO A 34 9.71 18.17 2.27
C PRO A 34 8.81 16.93 2.30
N SER A 35 8.97 16.13 3.33
CA SER A 35 8.07 15.07 3.70
C SER A 35 7.78 15.24 5.19
N HIS A 36 6.60 14.86 5.65
CA HIS A 36 6.36 14.77 7.09
C HIS A 36 7.42 13.81 7.66
N ALA A 37 8.38 14.35 8.41
CA ALA A 37 9.61 13.64 8.80
C ALA A 37 9.34 12.27 9.45
N ASP A 38 8.19 12.13 10.11
CA ASP A 38 7.78 10.91 10.81
C ASP A 38 6.81 10.01 10.03
N GLU A 39 6.24 10.46 8.90
CA GLU A 39 5.20 9.70 8.19
C GLU A 39 5.74 8.40 7.56
N GLY A 40 7.00 8.41 7.12
CA GLY A 40 7.70 7.20 6.66
C GLY A 40 7.87 6.15 7.76
N LEU A 41 8.33 6.58 8.94
CA LEU A 41 8.50 5.72 10.11
C LEU A 41 7.15 5.21 10.63
N ARG A 42 6.16 6.10 10.69
CA ARG A 42 4.78 5.76 11.06
C ARG A 42 4.18 4.71 10.13
N MET A 43 4.34 4.87 8.81
CA MET A 43 3.89 3.86 7.83
C MET A 43 4.51 2.48 8.07
N VAL A 44 5.82 2.43 8.38
CA VAL A 44 6.50 1.15 8.65
C VAL A 44 5.99 0.51 9.94
N ALA A 45 5.81 1.30 11.01
CA ALA A 45 5.25 0.83 12.27
C ALA A 45 3.79 0.34 12.11
N GLU A 46 2.99 1.06 11.34
CA GLU A 46 1.60 0.70 11.01
C GLU A 46 1.54 -0.68 10.31
N LYS A 47 2.48 -0.99 9.40
CA LYS A 47 2.51 -2.30 8.72
C LYS A 47 2.55 -3.46 9.72
N HIS A 48 3.47 -3.46 10.68
CA HIS A 48 3.61 -4.56 11.65
C HIS A 48 2.33 -4.78 12.46
N THR A 49 1.75 -3.70 12.96
CA THR A 49 0.52 -3.74 13.76
C THR A 49 -0.66 -4.28 12.93
N VAL A 50 -0.82 -3.77 11.71
CA VAL A 50 -1.89 -4.17 10.78
C VAL A 50 -1.76 -5.63 10.38
N PHE A 51 -0.56 -6.12 10.10
CA PHE A 51 -0.37 -7.53 9.76
C PHE A 51 -0.82 -8.44 10.90
N MET A 52 -0.55 -8.07 12.15
CA MET A 52 -1.00 -8.85 13.31
C MET A 52 -2.52 -8.77 13.51
N GLU A 53 -3.13 -7.58 13.39
CA GLU A 53 -4.59 -7.42 13.41
C GLU A 53 -5.27 -8.25 12.32
N SER A 54 -4.71 -8.25 11.10
CA SER A 54 -5.19 -9.04 9.97
C SER A 54 -5.09 -10.54 10.21
N ALA A 55 -3.97 -11.00 10.76
CA ALA A 55 -3.79 -12.40 11.13
C ALA A 55 -4.81 -12.84 12.18
N LEU A 56 -4.98 -12.05 13.24
CA LEU A 56 -5.97 -12.32 14.30
C LEU A 56 -7.40 -12.32 13.76
N ALA A 57 -7.76 -11.37 12.89
CA ALA A 57 -9.08 -11.31 12.26
C ALA A 57 -9.35 -12.55 11.37
N GLY A 58 -8.37 -12.95 10.56
CA GLY A 58 -8.47 -14.14 9.71
C GLY A 58 -8.57 -15.44 10.52
N THR A 59 -7.68 -15.62 11.50
CA THR A 59 -7.71 -16.81 12.36
C THR A 59 -8.98 -16.86 13.20
N GLY A 60 -9.40 -15.74 13.80
CA GLY A 60 -10.65 -15.66 14.55
C GLY A 60 -11.88 -15.98 13.68
N ALA A 61 -11.89 -15.54 12.42
CA ALA A 61 -12.93 -15.89 11.45
C ALA A 61 -12.99 -17.39 11.15
N LEU A 62 -11.83 -18.03 10.94
CA LEU A 62 -11.75 -19.49 10.74
C LEU A 62 -12.24 -20.26 11.96
N LEU A 63 -11.81 -19.87 13.16
CA LEU A 63 -12.25 -20.48 14.43
C LEU A 63 -13.76 -20.31 14.66
N ALA A 64 -14.34 -19.22 14.17
CA ALA A 64 -15.79 -18.98 14.19
C ALA A 64 -16.56 -19.77 13.11
N GLY A 65 -15.91 -20.70 12.39
CA GLY A 65 -16.54 -21.55 11.37
C GLY A 65 -16.82 -20.86 10.04
N LYS A 66 -16.22 -19.69 9.78
CA LYS A 66 -16.37 -19.01 8.48
C LYS A 66 -15.59 -19.74 7.41
N THR A 67 -16.03 -19.58 6.16
CA THR A 67 -15.30 -20.16 5.02
C THR A 67 -13.95 -19.47 4.83
N PRO A 68 -12.96 -20.13 4.20
CA PRO A 68 -11.66 -19.51 3.93
C PRO A 68 -11.75 -18.18 3.19
N ALA A 69 -12.67 -18.05 2.23
CA ALA A 69 -12.89 -16.81 1.49
C ALA A 69 -13.40 -15.66 2.40
N GLN A 70 -14.33 -15.97 3.31
CA GLN A 70 -14.83 -15.00 4.29
C GLN A 70 -13.75 -14.60 5.30
N ALA A 71 -12.97 -15.56 5.78
CA ALA A 71 -11.85 -15.29 6.68
C ALA A 71 -10.79 -14.41 6.01
N TYR A 72 -10.48 -14.66 4.74
CA TYR A 72 -9.56 -13.82 3.97
C TYR A 72 -10.11 -12.39 3.80
N GLY A 73 -11.40 -12.24 3.49
CA GLY A 73 -12.04 -10.93 3.42
C GLY A 73 -11.94 -10.15 4.74
N LEU A 74 -12.13 -10.82 5.88
CA LEU A 74 -11.99 -10.22 7.20
C LEU A 74 -10.53 -9.86 7.52
N ALA A 75 -9.58 -10.73 7.17
CA ALA A 75 -8.15 -10.46 7.30
C ALA A 75 -7.70 -9.24 6.49
N LEU A 76 -8.35 -8.93 5.36
CA LEU A 76 -8.03 -7.75 4.55
C LEU A 76 -8.59 -6.43 5.11
N THR A 77 -9.54 -6.47 6.04
CA THR A 77 -10.21 -5.25 6.54
C THR A 77 -9.25 -4.27 7.23
N PRO A 78 -8.34 -4.71 8.14
CA PRO A 78 -7.36 -3.81 8.75
C PRO A 78 -6.37 -3.20 7.73
N ILE A 79 -5.96 -3.97 6.72
CA ILE A 79 -5.09 -3.51 5.63
C ILE A 79 -5.77 -2.42 4.81
N GLY A 80 -7.03 -2.65 4.41
CA GLY A 80 -7.81 -1.68 3.63
C GLY A 80 -8.01 -0.36 4.39
N ARG A 81 -8.42 -0.43 5.66
CA ARG A 81 -8.61 0.76 6.52
C ARG A 81 -7.34 1.60 6.63
N THR A 82 -6.21 0.97 6.90
CA THR A 82 -4.93 1.67 7.11
C THR A 82 -4.36 2.20 5.81
N THR A 83 -4.48 1.46 4.71
CA THR A 83 -4.06 1.92 3.38
C THR A 83 -4.87 3.13 2.93
N HIS A 84 -6.18 3.14 3.17
CA HIS A 84 -7.02 4.30 2.89
C HIS A 84 -6.63 5.53 3.73
N ALA A 85 -6.40 5.34 5.03
CA ALA A 85 -5.93 6.41 5.90
C ALA A 85 -4.56 6.94 5.46
N ASN A 86 -3.63 6.07 5.09
CA ASN A 86 -2.32 6.45 4.58
C ASN A 86 -2.40 7.21 3.25
N SER A 87 -3.17 6.71 2.29
CA SER A 87 -3.39 7.39 1.01
C SER A 87 -3.94 8.80 1.21
N LYS A 88 -4.91 8.99 2.12
CA LYS A 88 -5.47 10.31 2.44
C LYS A 88 -4.42 11.26 3.02
N ARG A 89 -3.49 10.78 3.85
CA ARG A 89 -2.40 11.60 4.41
C ARG A 89 -1.36 11.97 3.35
N LEU A 90 -1.05 11.05 2.44
CA LEU A 90 -0.08 11.29 1.36
C LEU A 90 -0.60 12.23 0.27
N THR A 91 -1.91 12.34 0.10
CA THR A 91 -2.53 13.22 -0.91
C THR A 91 -3.09 14.51 -0.33
N ALA A 92 -3.12 14.66 0.99
CA ALA A 92 -3.49 15.92 1.62
C ALA A 92 -2.39 16.97 1.39
N PRO A 93 -2.74 18.21 1.00
CA PRO A 93 -1.76 19.29 0.87
C PRO A 93 -1.17 19.61 2.24
N SER A 94 0.16 19.62 2.32
CA SER A 94 0.97 20.02 3.47
C SER A 94 1.13 21.54 3.57
#